data_AF-A0A7J3FD57-F1
#
_entry.id   AF-A0A7J3FD57-F1
#
_cell.length_a   1.000
_cell.length_b   1.000
_cell.length_c   1.000
_cell.angle_alpha   90.00
_cell.angle_beta   90.00
_cell.angle_gamma   90.00
#
_symmetry.space_group_name_H-M   'P 1'
#
loop_
_entity.id
_entity.type
_entity.pdbx_description
1 polymer ?
#
loop_
_entity_poly.entity_id
_entity_poly.type
_entity_poly.pdbx_seq_one_letter_code
_entity_poly.pdbx_strand_id
1 'polypeptide(L)'
;MEADLTECFLGVFAFDKGVEVGRKLFPKEARLSRLEQMLRGEPTEEHFQLAQELIARGFKRFSSEDRQLASALREKLGVEVQVKFPSAGGSRLRALLPELCPTDELWELARSIAIARVRKEASRKEESIVLGTRVLEKLDKYINTLASLLTEW
;
A
#
# COMPACT_ATOMS: atom_id res chain seq x y z
N MET A 1 -26.62 -7.95 1.78
CA MET A 1 -25.84 -7.95 0.53
C MET A 1 -24.36 -7.95 0.88
N GLU A 2 -23.54 -8.58 0.04
CA GLU A 2 -22.10 -8.75 0.24
C GLU A 2 -21.38 -8.18 -0.97
N ALA A 3 -20.29 -7.45 -0.76
CA ALA A 3 -19.49 -6.89 -1.84
C ALA A 3 -18.02 -7.32 -1.71
N ASP A 4 -17.47 -7.83 -2.81
CA ASP A 4 -16.04 -8.04 -2.97
C ASP A 4 -15.40 -6.66 -3.22
N LEU A 5 -14.65 -6.14 -2.25
CA LEU A 5 -13.78 -4.97 -2.41
C LEU A 5 -12.46 -5.44 -3.00
N THR A 6 -12.12 -4.86 -4.15
CA THR A 6 -11.00 -5.28 -4.96
C THR A 6 -10.29 -4.07 -5.51
N GLU A 7 -8.97 -4.10 -5.50
CA GLU A 7 -8.13 -2.96 -5.81
C GLU A 7 -7.21 -3.24 -7.00
N CYS A 8 -6.93 -2.19 -7.75
CA CYS A 8 -5.83 -2.15 -8.71
C CYS A 8 -5.19 -0.77 -8.69
N PHE A 9 -4.16 -0.55 -9.50
CA PHE A 9 -3.47 0.73 -9.54
C PHE A 9 -4.33 1.92 -10.01
N LEU A 10 -5.49 1.65 -10.62
CA LEU A 10 -6.43 2.69 -11.03
C LEU A 10 -7.31 3.16 -9.87
N GLY A 11 -7.55 2.31 -8.87
CA GLY A 11 -8.53 2.59 -7.83
C GLY A 11 -9.05 1.34 -7.13
N VAL A 12 -10.10 1.57 -6.34
CA VAL A 12 -10.85 0.56 -5.61
C VAL A 12 -12.17 0.30 -6.33
N PHE A 13 -12.53 -0.96 -6.49
CA PHE A 13 -13.73 -1.42 -7.15
C PHE A 13 -14.50 -2.34 -6.21
N ALA A 14 -15.82 -2.33 -6.33
CA ALA A 14 -16.70 -3.18 -5.56
C ALA A 14 -17.57 -4.01 -6.50
N PHE A 15 -17.65 -5.31 -6.24
CA PHE A 15 -18.47 -6.23 -7.01
C PHE A 15 -19.43 -7.01 -6.12
N ASP A 16 -20.69 -7.15 -6.53
CA ASP A 16 -21.65 -8.10 -5.94
C ASP A 16 -21.90 -9.21 -6.95
N LYS A 17 -21.55 -10.46 -6.60
CA LYS A 17 -21.67 -11.63 -7.49
C LYS A 17 -21.04 -11.41 -8.88
N GLY A 18 -19.94 -10.66 -8.95
CA GLY A 18 -19.22 -10.36 -10.20
C GLY A 18 -19.78 -9.19 -11.02
N VAL A 19 -20.85 -8.54 -10.57
CA VAL A 19 -21.37 -7.29 -11.16
C VAL A 19 -20.75 -6.11 -10.42
N GLU A 20 -20.19 -5.15 -11.15
CA GLU A 20 -19.65 -3.93 -10.54
C GLU A 20 -20.79 -3.13 -9.90
N VAL A 21 -20.72 -2.93 -8.59
CA VAL A 21 -21.70 -2.14 -7.83
C VAL A 21 -21.18 -0.76 -7.47
N GLY A 22 -19.89 -0.49 -7.65
CA GLY A 22 -19.30 0.84 -7.51
C GLY A 22 -17.78 0.84 -7.72
N ARG A 23 -17.21 2.04 -7.92
CA ARG A 23 -15.76 2.24 -8.02
C ARG A 23 -15.35 3.60 -7.46
N LYS A 24 -14.13 3.70 -6.98
CA LYS A 24 -13.43 4.95 -6.64
C LYS A 24 -12.04 4.94 -7.24
N LEU A 25 -11.80 5.83 -8.19
CA LEU A 25 -10.53 5.93 -8.88
C LEU A 25 -9.55 6.80 -8.10
N PHE A 26 -8.28 6.42 -8.13
CA PHE A 26 -7.21 7.25 -7.58
C PHE A 26 -6.94 8.44 -8.52
N PRO A 27 -6.68 9.64 -7.95
CA PRO A 27 -6.06 10.73 -8.70
C PRO A 27 -4.77 10.25 -9.37
N LYS A 28 -4.49 10.68 -10.60
CA LYS A 28 -3.34 10.18 -11.38
C LYS A 28 -2.02 10.38 -10.61
N GLU A 29 -1.90 11.50 -9.93
CA GLU A 29 -0.74 11.94 -9.15
C GLU A 29 -0.56 11.11 -7.87
N ALA A 30 -1.64 10.53 -7.34
CA ALA A 30 -1.64 9.74 -6.11
C ALA A 30 -1.54 8.23 -6.34
N ARG A 31 -1.62 7.74 -7.59
CA ARG A 31 -1.62 6.29 -7.89
C ARG A 31 -0.43 5.54 -7.28
N LEU A 32 0.76 6.12 -7.36
CA LEU A 32 1.98 5.49 -6.83
C LEU A 32 1.95 5.39 -5.30
N SER A 33 1.62 6.47 -4.60
CA SER A 33 1.55 6.47 -3.13
C SER A 33 0.42 5.58 -2.61
N ARG A 34 -0.73 5.56 -3.29
CA ARG A 34 -1.85 4.65 -3.01
C ARG A 34 -1.45 3.19 -3.21
N LEU A 35 -0.72 2.87 -4.28
CA LEU A 35 -0.20 1.53 -4.49
C LEU A 35 0.79 1.10 -3.39
N GLU A 36 1.74 1.97 -3.01
CA GLU A 36 2.66 1.69 -1.90
C GLU A 36 1.95 1.49 -0.56
N GLN A 37 0.84 2.18 -0.35
CA GLN A 37 -0.02 2.03 0.83
C GLN A 37 -0.72 0.66 0.81
N MET A 38 -1.35 0.29 -0.30
CA MET A 38 -2.01 -1.01 -0.46
C MET A 38 -1.03 -2.18 -0.35
N LEU A 39 0.19 -2.06 -0.89
CA LEU A 39 1.25 -3.07 -0.76
C LEU A 39 1.71 -3.30 0.68
N ARG A 40 1.41 -2.37 1.60
CA ARG A 40 1.63 -2.52 3.05
C ARG A 40 0.41 -3.07 3.79
N GLY A 41 -0.65 -3.44 3.07
CA GLY A 41 -1.92 -3.86 3.65
C GLY A 41 -2.70 -2.71 4.29
N GLU A 42 -2.35 -1.45 3.99
CA GLU A 42 -3.00 -0.27 4.56
C GLU A 42 -4.17 0.17 3.65
N PRO A 43 -5.41 0.32 4.17
CA PRO A 43 -6.53 0.78 3.35
C PRO A 43 -6.41 2.25 3.00
N THR A 44 -6.75 2.59 1.76
CA THR A 44 -6.73 3.97 1.26
C THR A 44 -8.03 4.71 1.56
N GLU A 45 -8.06 6.03 1.36
CA GLU A 45 -9.27 6.84 1.56
C GLU A 45 -10.43 6.36 0.67
N GLU A 46 -10.12 5.98 -0.57
CA GLU A 46 -11.06 5.49 -1.57
C GLU A 46 -11.72 4.18 -1.14
N HIS A 47 -11.03 3.34 -0.35
CA HIS A 47 -11.64 2.16 0.26
C HIS A 47 -12.74 2.56 1.23
N PHE A 48 -12.47 3.54 2.10
CA PHE A 48 -13.45 4.01 3.09
C PHE A 48 -14.62 4.71 2.43
N GLN A 49 -14.36 5.59 1.46
CA GLN A 49 -15.41 6.29 0.71
C GLN A 49 -16.33 5.28 0.01
N LEU A 50 -15.77 4.30 -0.72
CA LEU A 50 -16.56 3.30 -1.43
C LEU A 50 -17.34 2.40 -0.45
N ALA A 51 -16.71 1.95 0.63
CA ALA A 51 -17.37 1.13 1.64
C ALA A 51 -18.53 1.87 2.32
N GLN A 52 -18.36 3.15 2.67
CA GLN A 52 -19.42 3.98 3.26
C GLN A 52 -20.60 4.17 2.30
N GLU A 53 -20.34 4.45 1.01
CA GLU A 53 -21.38 4.54 -0.01
C GLU A 53 -22.17 3.23 -0.14
N LEU A 54 -21.49 2.09 -0.07
CA LEU A 54 -22.13 0.78 -0.13
C LEU A 54 -22.90 0.44 1.15
N ILE A 55 -22.38 0.80 2.33
CA ILE A 55 -23.09 0.66 3.60
C ILE A 55 -24.40 1.45 3.57
N ALA A 56 -24.35 2.70 3.08
CA ALA A 56 -25.55 3.53 2.91
C ALA A 56 -26.57 2.91 1.93
N ARG A 57 -26.10 2.12 0.97
CA ARG A 57 -26.92 1.34 0.03
C ARG A 57 -27.39 -0.03 0.57
N GLY A 58 -27.05 -0.36 1.83
CA GLY A 58 -27.52 -1.58 2.51
C GLY A 58 -26.58 -2.78 2.44
N PHE A 59 -25.34 -2.61 1.98
CA PHE A 59 -24.31 -3.66 2.08
C PHE A 59 -23.85 -3.82 3.53
N LYS A 60 -23.75 -5.07 4.00
CA LYS A 60 -23.46 -5.40 5.41
C LYS A 60 -22.21 -6.24 5.61
N ARG A 61 -21.72 -6.88 4.54
CA ARG A 61 -20.54 -7.72 4.54
C ARG A 61 -19.66 -7.34 3.36
N PHE A 62 -18.37 -7.38 3.58
CA PHE A 62 -17.37 -7.15 2.54
C PHE A 62 -16.38 -8.31 2.48
N SER A 63 -15.76 -8.51 1.34
CA SER A 63 -14.59 -9.36 1.22
C SER A 63 -13.41 -8.57 0.66
N SER A 64 -12.19 -8.95 1.04
CA SER A 64 -10.95 -8.45 0.46
C SER A 64 -10.04 -9.63 0.11
N GLU A 65 -9.23 -9.49 -0.94
CA GLU A 65 -8.26 -10.50 -1.35
C GLU A 65 -7.01 -10.50 -0.44
N ASP A 66 -6.66 -9.37 0.17
CA ASP A 66 -5.51 -9.23 1.07
C ASP A 66 -5.92 -9.35 2.56
N ARG A 67 -5.21 -10.19 3.31
CA ARG A 67 -5.51 -10.46 4.73
C ARG A 67 -5.25 -9.24 5.63
N GLN A 68 -4.16 -8.51 5.41
CA GLN A 68 -3.83 -7.32 6.20
C GLN A 68 -4.84 -6.21 5.92
N LEU A 69 -5.16 -6.00 4.65
CA LEU A 69 -6.15 -5.03 4.21
C LEU A 69 -7.53 -5.36 4.79
N ALA A 70 -7.95 -6.62 4.74
CA ALA A 70 -9.21 -7.08 5.33
C ALA A 70 -9.27 -6.78 6.83
N SER A 71 -8.18 -7.08 7.56
CA SER A 71 -8.09 -6.81 9.01
C SER A 71 -8.21 -5.31 9.30
N ALA A 72 -7.43 -4.48 8.59
CA ALA A 72 -7.43 -3.04 8.78
C ALA A 72 -8.78 -2.39 8.40
N LEU A 73 -9.43 -2.88 7.35
CA LEU A 73 -10.79 -2.46 6.96
C LEU A 73 -11.81 -2.83 8.05
N ARG A 74 -11.74 -4.06 8.57
CA ARG A 74 -12.63 -4.54 9.64
C ARG A 74 -12.54 -3.68 10.89
N GLU A 75 -11.31 -3.38 11.33
CA GLU A 75 -11.05 -2.55 12.51
C GLU A 75 -11.61 -1.13 12.35
N LYS A 76 -11.45 -0.53 11.17
CA LYS A 76 -11.81 0.87 10.93
C LYS A 76 -13.27 1.09 10.53
N LEU A 77 -13.89 0.14 9.82
CA LEU A 77 -15.28 0.27 9.34
C LEU A 77 -16.31 -0.32 10.32
N GLY A 78 -15.90 -1.17 11.25
CA GLY A 78 -16.82 -1.83 12.19
C GLY A 78 -17.80 -2.81 11.53
N VAL A 79 -17.53 -3.23 10.29
CA VAL A 79 -18.33 -4.19 9.51
C VAL A 79 -17.58 -5.51 9.36
N GLU A 80 -18.30 -6.58 9.03
CA GLU A 80 -17.68 -7.87 8.75
C GLU A 80 -16.91 -7.78 7.41
N VAL A 81 -15.60 -7.99 7.47
CA VAL A 81 -14.72 -8.11 6.29
C VAL A 81 -14.06 -9.48 6.32
N GLN A 82 -14.31 -10.29 5.30
CA GLN A 82 -13.74 -11.63 5.14
C GLN A 82 -12.58 -11.61 4.14
N VAL A 83 -11.66 -12.57 4.27
CA VAL A 83 -10.58 -12.76 3.30
C VAL A 83 -11.03 -13.81 2.29
N LYS A 84 -11.02 -13.47 1.01
CA LYS A 84 -11.47 -14.36 -0.07
C LYS A 84 -10.58 -14.19 -1.29
N PHE A 85 -9.70 -15.17 -1.52
CA PHE A 85 -8.80 -15.18 -2.68
C PHE A 85 -8.87 -16.54 -3.42
N PRO A 86 -9.09 -16.56 -4.75
CA PRO A 86 -9.54 -15.43 -5.57
C PRO A 86 -11.02 -15.09 -5.28
N SER A 87 -11.38 -13.81 -5.29
CA SER A 87 -12.78 -13.39 -5.25
C SER A 87 -13.39 -13.36 -6.67
N ALA A 88 -14.72 -13.37 -6.74
CA ALA A 88 -15.41 -13.25 -8.02
C ALA A 88 -15.18 -11.84 -8.60
N GLY A 89 -15.26 -10.82 -7.74
CA GLY A 89 -14.89 -9.45 -8.09
C GLY A 89 -13.45 -9.32 -8.57
N GLY A 90 -12.49 -9.94 -7.89
CA GLY A 90 -11.06 -9.78 -8.23
C GLY A 90 -10.72 -10.43 -9.56
N SER A 91 -11.33 -11.59 -9.81
CA SER A 91 -11.22 -12.27 -11.12
C SER A 91 -11.84 -11.44 -12.24
N ARG A 92 -12.97 -10.78 -11.98
CA ARG A 92 -13.61 -9.88 -12.94
C ARG A 92 -12.78 -8.63 -13.20
N LEU A 93 -12.23 -8.01 -12.16
CA LEU A 93 -11.37 -6.84 -12.27
C LEU A 93 -10.12 -7.15 -13.11
N ARG A 94 -9.46 -8.28 -12.86
CA ARG A 94 -8.32 -8.76 -13.67
C ARG A 94 -8.67 -8.98 -15.14
N ALA A 95 -9.87 -9.49 -15.44
CA ALA A 95 -10.33 -9.66 -16.81
C ALA A 95 -10.63 -8.31 -17.51
N LEU A 96 -11.12 -7.31 -16.76
CA LEU A 96 -11.44 -5.98 -17.29
C LEU A 96 -10.22 -5.05 -17.40
N LEU A 97 -9.11 -5.37 -16.72
CA LEU A 97 -7.92 -4.53 -16.65
C LEU A 97 -7.37 -4.09 -18.02
N PRO A 98 -7.28 -4.96 -19.05
CA PRO A 98 -6.85 -4.54 -20.39
C PRO A 98 -7.77 -3.51 -21.06
N GLU A 99 -9.06 -3.53 -20.74
CA GLU A 99 -10.04 -2.56 -21.25
C GLU A 99 -10.02 -1.25 -20.46
N LEU A 100 -9.74 -1.33 -19.15
CA LEU A 100 -9.71 -0.18 -18.25
C LEU A 100 -8.43 0.64 -18.35
N CYS A 101 -7.31 0.04 -18.77
CA CYS A 101 -6.04 0.73 -18.92
C CYS A 101 -5.31 0.24 -20.18
N PRO A 102 -5.11 1.12 -21.18
CA PRO A 102 -4.28 0.81 -22.33
C PRO A 102 -2.88 0.36 -21.88
N THR A 103 -2.29 -0.58 -22.62
CA THR A 103 -1.00 -1.20 -22.30
C THR A 103 0.12 -0.19 -22.05
N ASP A 104 0.09 0.96 -22.74
CA ASP A 104 1.09 2.01 -22.60
C ASP A 104 1.05 2.71 -21.22
N GLU A 105 -0.15 2.99 -20.70
CA GLU A 105 -0.31 3.58 -19.36
C GLU A 105 0.15 2.61 -18.25
N LEU A 106 -0.10 1.31 -18.46
CA LEU A 106 0.38 0.26 -17.55
C LEU A 106 1.91 0.19 -17.52
N TRP A 107 2.57 0.32 -18.68
CA TRP A 107 4.02 0.33 -18.80
C TRP A 107 4.66 1.55 -18.12
N GLU A 108 4.11 2.74 -18.31
CA GLU A 108 4.61 3.95 -17.65
C GLU A 108 4.49 3.87 -16.13
N LEU A 109 3.40 3.29 -15.63
CA LEU A 109 3.24 3.09 -14.20
C LEU A 109 4.21 2.03 -13.67
N ALA A 110 4.37 0.89 -14.36
CA ALA A 110 5.32 -0.14 -13.98
C ALA A 110 6.76 0.41 -13.93
N ARG A 111 7.13 1.24 -14.91
CA ARG A 111 8.41 1.97 -14.94
C ARG A 111 8.53 2.90 -13.74
N SER A 112 7.50 3.68 -13.45
CA SER A 112 7.50 4.61 -12.31
C SER A 112 7.70 3.90 -10.97
N ILE A 113 7.04 2.74 -10.77
CA ILE A 113 7.20 1.90 -9.58
C ILE A 113 8.63 1.36 -9.49
N ALA A 114 9.18 0.85 -10.60
CA ALA A 114 10.54 0.33 -10.63
C ALA A 114 11.57 1.41 -10.27
N ILE A 115 11.45 2.61 -10.85
CA ILE A 115 12.32 3.74 -10.56
C ILE A 115 12.21 4.17 -9.08
N ALA A 116 10.98 4.28 -8.56
CA ALA A 116 10.75 4.66 -7.17
C ALA A 116 11.38 3.67 -6.19
N ARG A 117 11.26 2.36 -6.47
CA ARG A 117 11.84 1.31 -5.62
C ARG A 117 13.36 1.29 -5.67
N VAL A 118 13.95 1.44 -6.86
CA VAL A 118 15.41 1.55 -7.02
C VAL A 118 15.94 2.76 -6.26
N ARG A 119 15.28 3.93 -6.37
CA ARG A 119 15.67 5.14 -5.62
C ARG A 119 15.59 4.92 -4.11
N LYS A 120 14.50 4.34 -3.62
CA LYS A 120 14.31 4.07 -2.18
C LYS A 120 15.38 3.15 -1.61
N GLU A 121 15.74 2.09 -2.32
CA GLU A 121 16.81 1.17 -1.89
C GLU A 121 18.20 1.84 -1.98
N ALA A 122 18.45 2.67 -3.00
CA ALA A 122 19.68 3.45 -3.09
C ALA A 122 19.83 4.43 -1.90
N SER A 123 18.77 5.19 -1.58
CA SER A 123 18.78 6.12 -0.44
C SER A 123 18.97 5.41 0.90
N ARG A 124 18.33 4.26 1.13
CA ARG A 124 18.55 3.45 2.35
C ARG A 124 20.00 3.01 2.52
N LYS A 125 20.64 2.63 1.41
CA LYS A 125 22.05 2.24 1.41
C LYS A 125 22.95 3.42 1.76
N GLU A 126 22.70 4.59 1.20
CA GLU A 126 23.44 5.83 1.52
C GLU A 126 23.24 6.25 2.98
N GLU A 127 22.01 6.27 3.49
CA GLU A 127 21.71 6.57 4.90
C GLU A 127 22.46 5.64 5.86
N SER A 128 22.52 4.34 5.54
CA SER A 128 23.23 3.35 6.34
C SER A 128 24.75 3.60 6.37
N ILE A 129 25.33 4.01 5.24
CA ILE A 129 26.76 4.36 5.15
C ILE A 129 27.05 5.59 5.99
N VAL A 130 26.25 6.65 5.85
CA VAL A 130 26.41 7.90 6.62
C VAL A 130 26.27 7.65 8.13
N LEU A 131 25.31 6.83 8.54
CA LEU A 131 25.14 6.45 9.94
C LEU A 131 26.36 5.71 10.47
N GLY A 132 26.90 4.75 9.70
CA GLY A 132 28.11 4.01 10.04
C GLY A 132 29.32 4.93 10.27
N THR A 133 29.58 5.87 9.36
CA THR A 133 30.67 6.85 9.51
C THR A 133 30.49 7.69 10.77
N ARG A 134 29.28 8.21 11.03
CA ARG A 134 29.00 9.04 12.21
C ARG A 134 29.15 8.26 13.52
N VAL A 135 28.83 6.97 13.54
CA VAL A 135 29.06 6.11 14.70
C VAL A 135 30.56 5.90 14.93
N LEU A 136 31.34 5.68 13.87
CA LEU A 136 32.80 5.57 13.97
C LEU A 136 33.45 6.85 14.51
N GLU A 137 33.06 8.02 14.02
CA GLU A 137 33.56 9.32 14.53
C GLU A 137 33.24 9.52 16.02
N LYS A 138 32.05 9.10 16.46
CA LYS A 138 31.68 9.16 17.88
C LYS A 138 32.51 8.19 18.71
N LEU A 139 32.72 6.96 18.23
CA LEU A 139 33.57 5.97 18.90
C LEU A 139 34.99 6.49 19.07
N ASP A 140 35.58 7.07 18.03
CA ASP A 140 36.91 7.66 18.09
C ASP A 140 36.99 8.78 19.13
N LYS A 141 35.99 9.67 19.17
CA LYS A 141 35.89 10.72 20.19
C LYS A 141 35.79 10.14 21.61
N TYR A 142 35.02 9.07 21.82
CA TYR A 142 34.92 8.43 23.12
C TYR A 142 36.21 7.73 23.54
N ILE A 143 36.88 7.01 22.62
CA ILE A 143 38.17 6.38 22.87
C ILE A 143 39.20 7.43 23.29
N ASN A 144 39.28 8.55 22.56
CA ASN A 144 40.19 9.64 22.89
C ASN A 144 39.90 10.25 24.27
N THR A 145 38.61 10.44 24.61
CA THR A 145 38.21 10.95 25.93
C THR A 145 38.59 9.99 27.06
N LEU A 146 38.38 8.68 26.85
CA LEU A 146 38.76 7.66 27.81
C LEU A 146 40.28 7.55 27.96
N ALA A 147 41.03 7.67 26.87
CA ALA A 147 42.49 7.65 26.88
C ALA A 147 43.09 8.87 27.61
N SER A 148 42.51 10.07 27.44
CA SER A 148 42.90 11.26 28.22
C SER A 148 42.63 11.10 29.71
N LEU A 149 41.47 10.55 30.09
CA LEU A 149 41.15 10.27 31.50
C LEU A 149 42.12 9.25 32.13
N LEU A 150 42.53 8.24 31.36
CA LEU A 150 43.51 7.21 31.78
C LEU A 150 44.94 7.73 31.91
N THR A 151 45.30 8.81 31.22
CA THR A 151 46.64 9.41 31.25
C THR A 151 46.75 10.56 32.26
N GLU A 152 45.63 11.16 32.65
CA GLU A 152 45.55 12.14 33.74
C GLU A 152 45.50 11.50 35.14
N TRP A 153 45.28 10.17 35.24
CA TRP A 153 45.37 9.36 36.46
C TRP A 153 46.76 8.71 36.58
#